data_AF-A0A9P6ZG25-F1
#
_entry.id   AF-A0A9P6ZG25-F1
#
_cell.length_a   1.000
_cell.length_b   1.000
_cell.length_c   1.000
_cell.angle_alpha   90.00
_cell.angle_beta   90.00
_cell.angle_gamma   90.00
#
_symmetry.space_group_name_H-M   'P 1'
#
loop_
_entity.id
_entity.type
_entity.pdbx_description
1 polymer ?
#
loop_
_entity_poly.entity_id
_entity_poly.type
_entity_poly.pdbx_seq_one_letter_code
_entity_poly.pdbx_strand_id
1 'polypeptide(L)'
;MQNTSQRSRKRVRVPTAHHAELTEHTMLIKTIRTNHLLNLTHQLYSHASAQRVVDHENIRQGKGKLKSRDTWTTWPLIDCFIPEWLVEDEVKSLAEAVAHRLKTKYLSRGHGNHQSESQDDGEEKDDDELEPLSPSLLQALVWQATRVMVCILDSILEQRPAVADSMQNRMWAFNWEGVLRVLISGMTLDRTVVSAANKRLSSIYGSSKTVDIALSRIGCIESRTSTLAELSEKHDDAFLLQPTVRMRRPPKKRRRVMSKAIIETDTE
;
A
#
# COMPACT_ATOMS: atom_id res chain seq x y z
N MET A 1 -8.85 -33.65 56.81
CA MET A 1 -7.85 -32.62 56.47
C MET A 1 -6.76 -33.29 55.64
N GLN A 2 -6.78 -33.14 54.31
CA GLN A 2 -5.85 -33.82 53.40
C GLN A 2 -4.84 -32.78 52.86
N ASN A 3 -3.59 -32.89 53.30
CA ASN A 3 -2.45 -32.11 52.81
C ASN A 3 -1.95 -32.72 51.49
N THR A 4 -2.32 -32.13 50.35
CA THR A 4 -1.73 -32.49 49.05
C THR A 4 -0.35 -31.85 48.95
N SER A 5 0.68 -32.66 49.21
CA SER A 5 2.09 -32.32 49.06
C SER A 5 2.41 -31.98 47.59
N GLN A 6 2.62 -30.69 47.31
CA GLN A 6 3.11 -30.21 46.01
C GLN A 6 4.55 -30.69 45.80
N ARG A 7 4.71 -31.77 45.04
CA ARG A 7 6.02 -32.17 44.49
C ARG A 7 6.53 -31.08 43.54
N SER A 8 7.59 -30.39 43.93
CA SER A 8 8.28 -29.42 43.08
C SER A 8 8.87 -30.15 41.87
N ARG A 9 8.34 -29.83 40.68
CA ARG A 9 8.89 -30.32 39.42
C ARG A 9 10.28 -29.71 39.24
N LYS A 10 11.32 -30.56 39.26
CA LYS A 10 12.69 -30.16 38.93
C LYS A 10 12.68 -29.62 37.50
N ARG A 11 12.89 -28.30 37.35
CA ARG A 11 12.95 -27.67 36.03
C ARG A 11 14.19 -28.19 35.31
N VAL A 12 14.01 -28.60 34.06
CA VAL A 12 15.11 -28.99 33.16
C VAL A 12 16.07 -27.80 33.08
N ARG A 13 17.31 -28.00 33.51
CA ARG A 13 18.34 -26.96 33.41
C ARG A 13 18.71 -26.81 31.94
N VAL A 14 18.41 -25.63 31.41
CA VAL A 14 18.80 -25.25 30.06
C VAL A 14 20.34 -25.11 30.03
N PRO A 15 21.02 -25.69 29.03
CA PRO A 15 22.46 -25.51 28.86
C PRO A 15 22.83 -24.02 28.77
N THR A 16 23.95 -23.64 29.39
CA THR A 16 24.39 -22.24 29.48
C THR A 16 24.61 -21.57 28.11
N ALA A 17 24.94 -22.35 27.08
CA ALA A 17 25.05 -21.86 25.71
C ALA A 17 23.74 -21.25 25.17
N HIS A 18 22.59 -21.78 25.59
CA HIS A 18 21.28 -21.30 25.12
C HIS A 18 20.70 -20.16 25.95
N HIS A 19 21.32 -19.81 27.09
CA HIS A 19 20.84 -18.67 27.89
C HIS A 19 21.07 -17.34 27.19
N ALA A 20 22.18 -17.19 26.44
CA ALA A 20 22.44 -15.98 25.65
C ALA A 20 21.37 -15.81 24.55
N GLU A 21 21.14 -16.88 23.77
CA GLU A 21 20.13 -16.92 22.69
C GLU A 21 18.72 -16.65 23.22
N LEU A 22 18.32 -17.31 24.31
CA LEU A 22 17.00 -17.09 24.91
C LEU A 22 16.83 -15.67 25.45
N THR A 23 17.89 -15.06 25.97
CA THR A 23 17.85 -13.67 26.47
C THR A 23 17.70 -12.69 25.31
N GLU A 24 18.42 -12.92 24.21
CA GLU A 24 18.31 -12.13 22.98
C GLU A 24 16.91 -12.23 22.37
N HIS A 25 16.37 -13.45 22.21
CA HIS A 25 15.00 -13.65 21.72
C HIS A 25 13.95 -13.03 22.63
N THR A 26 14.14 -13.10 23.95
CA THR A 26 13.20 -12.48 24.90
C THR A 26 13.27 -10.96 24.84
N MET A 27 14.46 -10.39 24.66
CA MET A 27 14.66 -8.95 24.42
C MET A 27 13.99 -8.52 23.11
N LEU A 28 14.20 -9.27 22.02
CA LEU A 28 13.59 -9.03 20.71
C LEU A 28 12.05 -9.06 20.78
N ILE A 29 11.48 -10.03 21.49
CA ILE A 29 10.02 -10.12 21.68
C ILE A 29 9.50 -8.95 22.52
N LYS A 30 10.26 -8.53 23.54
CA LYS A 30 9.89 -7.37 24.37
C LYS A 30 9.96 -6.08 23.55
N THR A 31 10.98 -5.88 22.72
CA THR A 31 11.14 -4.68 21.89
C THR A 31 10.12 -4.62 20.77
N ILE A 32 9.78 -5.74 20.12
CA ILE A 32 8.70 -5.81 19.13
C ILE A 32 7.33 -5.51 19.76
N ARG A 33 7.10 -5.93 21.02
CA ARG A 33 5.85 -5.66 21.74
C ARG A 33 5.71 -4.23 22.24
N THR A 34 6.81 -3.52 22.46
CA THR A 34 6.78 -2.09 22.77
C THR A 34 6.80 -1.31 21.46
N ASN A 35 5.71 -0.62 21.11
CA ASN A 35 5.45 0.09 19.84
C ASN A 35 6.50 1.14 19.36
N HIS A 36 7.69 1.20 19.94
CA HIS A 36 8.79 2.08 19.56
C HIS A 36 9.85 1.34 18.71
N LEU A 37 9.50 1.05 17.45
CA LEU A 37 10.43 0.51 16.45
C LEU A 37 11.68 1.38 16.24
N LEU A 38 11.59 2.69 16.48
CA LEU A 38 12.69 3.65 16.35
C LEU A 38 13.80 3.52 17.40
N ASN A 39 13.56 2.81 18.51
CA ASN A 39 14.58 2.62 19.56
C ASN A 39 15.28 1.25 19.51
N LEU A 40 14.87 0.41 18.56
CA LEU A 40 15.32 -0.97 18.44
C LEU A 40 16.77 -1.04 17.94
N THR A 41 17.13 -0.17 16.99
CA THR A 41 18.52 0.02 16.52
C THR A 41 19.42 0.53 17.64
N HIS A 42 18.98 1.51 18.43
CA HIS A 42 19.79 2.05 19.53
C HIS A 42 20.04 1.03 20.65
N GLN A 43 19.02 0.25 21.04
CA GLN A 43 19.19 -0.80 22.04
C GLN A 43 20.04 -1.98 21.54
N LEU A 44 19.85 -2.41 20.30
CA LEU A 44 20.70 -3.45 19.71
C LEU A 44 22.15 -2.96 19.56
N TYR A 45 22.36 -1.69 19.21
CA TYR A 45 23.68 -1.09 19.09
C TYR A 45 24.38 -0.96 20.45
N SER A 46 23.67 -0.51 21.47
CA SER A 46 24.18 -0.43 22.85
C SER A 46 24.52 -1.82 23.40
N HIS A 47 23.69 -2.82 23.16
CA HIS A 47 23.95 -4.19 23.60
C HIS A 47 25.10 -4.84 22.83
N ALA A 48 25.15 -4.67 21.51
CA ALA A 48 26.22 -5.20 20.67
C ALA A 48 27.57 -4.54 20.97
N SER A 49 27.59 -3.24 21.23
CA SER A 49 28.83 -2.55 21.64
C SER A 49 29.29 -2.97 23.04
N ALA A 50 28.38 -3.14 24.00
CA ALA A 50 28.71 -3.69 25.32
C ALA A 50 29.26 -5.13 25.24
N GLN A 51 28.73 -5.97 24.34
CA GLN A 51 29.20 -7.33 24.15
C GLN A 51 30.62 -7.40 23.55
N ARG A 52 30.97 -6.48 22.64
CA ARG A 52 32.33 -6.37 22.07
C ARG A 52 33.39 -6.05 23.13
N VAL A 53 33.05 -5.26 24.16
CA VAL A 53 33.97 -4.96 25.26
C VAL A 53 34.29 -6.22 26.07
N VAL A 54 33.29 -7.08 26.30
CA VAL A 54 33.45 -8.35 27.04
C VAL A 54 34.26 -9.38 26.22
N ASP A 55 34.08 -9.42 24.90
CA ASP A 55 34.84 -10.33 24.04
C ASP A 55 36.31 -9.92 23.87
N HIS A 56 36.63 -8.62 23.90
CA HIS A 56 38.01 -8.14 23.82
C HIS A 56 38.86 -8.47 25.07
N GLU A 57 38.25 -8.62 26.25
CA GLU A 57 38.96 -9.10 27.45
C GLU A 57 39.25 -10.61 27.42
N ASN A 58 38.37 -11.41 26.81
CA ASN A 58 38.53 -12.86 26.72
C ASN A 58 39.56 -13.32 25.67
N ILE A 59 39.88 -12.48 24.67
CA ILE A 59 40.86 -12.82 23.61
C ILE A 59 42.31 -12.81 24.14
N ARG A 60 42.61 -12.17 25.26
CA ARG A 60 43.98 -12.15 25.83
C ARG A 60 44.39 -13.44 26.54
N GLN A 61 43.45 -14.35 26.81
CA GLN A 61 43.75 -15.57 27.58
C GLN A 61 43.19 -16.83 26.91
N GLY A 62 43.94 -17.38 25.96
CA GLY A 62 43.97 -18.84 25.76
C GLY A 62 43.19 -19.42 24.58
N LYS A 63 43.97 -19.96 23.63
CA LYS A 63 43.73 -21.16 22.79
C LYS A 63 42.33 -21.81 22.92
N GLY A 64 41.38 -21.36 22.11
CA GLY A 64 40.08 -22.02 21.92
C GLY A 64 39.69 -22.04 20.44
N LYS A 65 39.36 -23.23 19.93
CA LYS A 65 39.01 -23.51 18.53
C LYS A 65 37.98 -22.51 17.99
N LEU A 66 38.31 -21.91 16.84
CA LEU A 66 37.44 -21.05 16.02
C LEU A 66 36.13 -21.77 15.73
N LYS A 67 35.07 -21.46 16.47
CA LYS A 67 33.70 -21.79 16.08
C LYS A 67 33.40 -21.05 14.80
N SER A 68 32.80 -21.74 13.83
CA SER A 68 32.36 -21.20 12.55
C SER A 68 31.52 -19.95 12.81
N ARG A 69 32.16 -18.81 12.63
CA ARG A 69 31.55 -17.50 12.76
C ARG A 69 30.45 -17.45 11.71
N ASP A 70 29.21 -17.38 12.18
CA ASP A 70 28.05 -17.32 11.34
C ASP A 70 28.20 -16.08 10.43
N THR A 71 28.49 -16.36 9.16
CA THR A 71 28.87 -15.39 8.13
C THR A 71 27.67 -15.05 7.27
N TRP A 72 26.47 -15.25 7.80
CA TRP A 72 25.27 -14.56 7.35
C TRP A 72 25.44 -13.10 7.71
N THR A 73 26.25 -12.45 6.86
CA THR A 73 26.16 -11.05 6.48
C THR A 73 25.02 -10.38 7.22
N THR A 74 25.32 -9.88 8.42
CA THR A 74 24.89 -8.55 8.79
C THR A 74 25.17 -7.74 7.55
N TRP A 75 24.13 -7.50 6.75
CA TRP A 75 24.18 -6.48 5.74
C TRP A 75 24.89 -5.34 6.43
N PRO A 76 26.02 -4.84 5.89
CA PRO A 76 26.51 -3.59 6.42
C PRO A 76 25.26 -2.72 6.42
N LEU A 77 24.81 -2.32 7.61
CA LEU A 77 24.04 -1.10 7.72
C LEU A 77 25.05 -0.10 7.18
N ILE A 78 25.07 0.03 5.84
CA ILE A 78 25.58 1.20 5.17
C ILE A 78 24.96 2.29 6.01
N ASP A 79 25.77 3.19 6.55
CA ASP A 79 25.27 4.35 7.25
C ASP A 79 24.29 5.02 6.29
N CYS A 80 23.01 4.65 6.41
CA CYS A 80 21.98 5.06 5.49
C CYS A 80 21.85 6.51 5.86
N PHE A 81 22.43 7.39 5.04
CA PHE A 81 22.26 8.82 5.16
C PHE A 81 20.76 9.03 5.35
N ILE A 82 20.38 9.47 6.55
CA ILE A 82 19.03 9.95 6.78
C ILE A 82 18.90 11.06 5.75
N PRO A 83 18.04 10.91 4.74
CA PRO A 83 17.93 11.93 3.72
C PRO A 83 17.58 13.24 4.44
N GLU A 84 18.40 14.27 4.24
CA GLU A 84 18.12 15.61 4.75
C GLU A 84 16.80 16.15 4.22
N TRP A 85 16.33 15.56 3.12
CA TRP A 85 15.07 15.84 2.47
C TRP A 85 13.93 15.01 3.07
N LEU A 86 13.03 15.68 3.79
CA LEU A 86 11.84 15.05 4.35
C LEU A 86 10.71 14.94 3.32
N VAL A 87 9.68 14.13 3.62
CA VAL A 87 8.50 14.00 2.74
C VAL A 87 7.79 15.35 2.62
N GLU A 88 7.80 16.14 3.69
CA GLU A 88 7.30 17.49 3.75
C GLU A 88 7.96 18.41 2.71
N ASP A 89 9.28 18.33 2.58
CA ASP A 89 10.06 19.15 1.64
C ASP A 89 9.77 18.75 0.18
N GLU A 90 9.64 17.44 -0.08
CA GLU A 90 9.26 16.94 -1.40
C GLU A 90 7.86 17.41 -1.79
N VAL A 91 6.89 17.28 -0.90
CA VAL A 91 5.51 17.70 -1.14
C VAL A 91 5.44 19.22 -1.35
N LYS A 92 6.20 19.99 -0.56
CA LYS A 92 6.32 21.43 -0.74
C LYS A 92 6.87 21.79 -2.12
N SER A 93 8.02 21.21 -2.49
CA SER A 93 8.67 21.46 -3.78
C SER A 93 7.76 21.09 -4.97
N LEU A 94 7.06 19.95 -4.88
CA LEU A 94 6.10 19.53 -5.90
C LEU A 94 4.90 20.47 -5.99
N ALA A 95 4.35 20.90 -4.85
CA ALA A 95 3.22 21.81 -4.80
C ALA A 95 3.57 23.18 -5.40
N GLU A 96 4.74 23.72 -5.08
CA GLU A 96 5.27 24.96 -5.68
C GLU A 96 5.46 24.81 -7.20
N ALA A 97 6.05 23.69 -7.65
CA ALA A 97 6.21 23.41 -9.08
C ALA A 97 4.87 23.31 -9.82
N VAL A 98 3.85 22.72 -9.19
CA VAL A 98 2.49 22.64 -9.75
C VAL A 98 1.84 24.03 -9.77
N ALA A 99 1.97 24.82 -8.71
CA ALA A 99 1.47 26.19 -8.64
C ALA A 99 2.06 27.05 -9.76
N HIS A 100 3.38 26.97 -9.99
CA HIS A 100 4.05 27.65 -11.11
C HIS A 100 3.51 27.21 -12.47
N ARG A 101 3.31 25.91 -12.68
CA ARG A 101 2.74 25.36 -13.94
C ARG A 101 1.30 25.80 -14.18
N LEU A 102 0.53 26.01 -13.12
CA LEU A 102 -0.83 26.53 -13.23
C LEU A 102 -0.81 28.03 -13.55
N LYS A 103 -0.02 28.82 -12.81
CA LYS A 103 0.13 30.27 -13.06
C LYS A 103 0.52 30.56 -14.50
N THR A 104 1.55 29.87 -15.01
CA THR A 104 2.00 30.00 -16.41
C THR A 104 0.88 29.66 -17.41
N LYS A 105 0.12 28.59 -17.20
CA LYS A 105 -1.02 28.24 -18.08
C LYS A 105 -2.13 29.28 -18.07
N TYR A 106 -2.44 29.90 -16.93
CA TYR A 106 -3.47 30.93 -16.86
C TYR A 106 -3.04 32.22 -17.56
N LEU A 107 -1.79 32.65 -17.38
CA LEU A 107 -1.25 33.83 -18.06
C LEU A 107 -1.21 33.64 -19.58
N SER A 108 -0.75 32.48 -20.06
CA SER A 108 -0.72 32.20 -21.50
C SER A 108 -2.11 32.11 -22.15
N ARG A 109 -3.16 31.75 -21.39
CA ARG A 109 -4.52 31.64 -21.92
C ARG A 109 -5.21 33.01 -22.08
N GLY A 110 -4.81 34.01 -21.29
CA GLY A 110 -5.40 35.35 -21.33
C GLY A 110 -4.94 36.23 -22.49
N HIS A 111 -3.76 35.97 -23.06
CA HIS A 111 -3.16 36.81 -24.13
C HIS A 111 -3.46 36.37 -25.56
N GLY A 112 -4.22 35.28 -25.75
CA GLY A 112 -4.38 34.64 -27.05
C GLY A 112 -5.32 35.30 -28.06
N ASN A 113 -5.89 36.48 -27.82
CA ASN A 113 -6.93 37.04 -28.71
C ASN A 113 -6.84 38.53 -29.05
N HIS A 114 -5.77 39.24 -28.68
CA HIS A 114 -5.51 40.58 -29.19
C HIS A 114 -4.18 40.60 -29.95
N GLN A 115 -4.26 40.42 -31.27
CA GLN A 115 -3.24 40.89 -32.21
C GLN A 115 -3.18 42.41 -32.09
N SER A 116 -2.30 42.93 -31.23
CA SER A 116 -1.79 44.29 -31.36
C SER A 116 -0.29 44.19 -31.46
N GLU A 117 0.20 44.45 -32.68
CA GLU A 117 1.59 44.74 -32.97
C GLU A 117 1.99 46.02 -32.21
N SER A 118 2.43 45.88 -30.96
CA SER A 118 3.13 46.95 -30.26
C SER A 118 4.41 46.38 -29.68
N GLN A 119 5.44 46.54 -30.50
CA GLN A 119 6.85 46.39 -30.19
C GLN A 119 7.22 47.42 -29.10
N ASP A 120 7.35 46.98 -27.85
CA ASP A 120 7.92 47.80 -26.79
C ASP A 120 8.86 46.98 -25.90
N ASP A 121 10.11 47.41 -25.88
CA ASP A 121 11.30 46.82 -25.27
C ASP A 121 11.34 47.10 -23.75
N GLY A 122 10.36 46.60 -23.02
CA GLY A 122 10.27 46.75 -21.56
C GLY A 122 10.74 45.52 -20.81
N GLU A 123 12.03 45.46 -20.44
CA GLU A 123 12.59 44.48 -19.51
C GLU A 123 12.01 44.63 -18.09
N GLU A 124 10.84 44.05 -17.81
CA GLU A 124 10.40 43.83 -16.42
C GLU A 124 10.47 42.33 -16.10
N LYS A 125 11.65 41.93 -15.62
CA LYS A 125 11.81 40.76 -14.76
C LYS A 125 11.23 41.09 -13.38
N ASP A 126 9.91 41.23 -13.32
CA ASP A 126 9.24 41.01 -12.05
C ASP A 126 9.29 39.51 -11.79
N ASP A 127 10.34 39.11 -11.07
CA ASP A 127 10.39 37.84 -10.34
C ASP A 127 9.22 37.89 -9.35
N ASP A 128 8.03 37.58 -9.84
CA ASP A 128 6.83 37.39 -9.05
C ASP A 128 7.09 36.21 -8.11
N GLU A 129 7.72 36.49 -6.98
CA GLU A 129 7.93 35.58 -5.88
C GLU A 129 6.57 35.03 -5.51
N LEU A 130 6.35 33.75 -5.81
CA LEU A 130 5.08 33.11 -5.52
C LEU A 130 4.82 33.21 -4.03
N GLU A 131 3.61 33.66 -3.67
CA GLU A 131 3.18 33.67 -2.29
C GLU A 131 3.38 32.26 -1.70
N PRO A 132 4.16 32.14 -0.60
CA PRO A 132 4.51 30.84 -0.05
C PRO A 132 3.24 30.07 0.33
N LEU A 133 3.23 28.76 0.08
CA LEU A 133 2.11 27.91 0.44
C LEU A 133 1.76 28.06 1.92
N SER A 134 0.47 28.31 2.20
CA SER A 134 -0.02 28.37 3.58
C SER A 134 0.37 27.09 4.34
N PRO A 135 0.90 27.20 5.57
CA PRO A 135 1.39 26.05 6.33
C PRO A 135 0.31 24.99 6.58
N SER A 136 -0.95 25.40 6.74
CA SER A 136 -2.09 24.49 6.92
C SER A 136 -2.38 23.68 5.65
N LEU A 137 -2.25 24.31 4.47
CA LEU A 137 -2.42 23.63 3.20
C LEU A 137 -1.29 22.64 2.95
N LEU A 138 -0.05 23.04 3.25
CA LEU A 138 1.10 22.14 3.15
C LEU A 138 0.91 20.90 4.03
N GLN A 139 0.52 21.08 5.30
CA GLN A 139 0.27 19.96 6.21
C GLN A 139 -0.84 19.03 5.70
N ALA A 140 -1.91 19.57 5.14
CA ALA A 140 -2.99 18.78 4.54
C ALA A 140 -2.50 17.98 3.32
N LEU A 141 -1.66 18.58 2.46
CA LEU A 141 -1.06 17.91 1.30
C LEU A 141 -0.12 16.78 1.74
N VAL A 142 0.71 17.03 2.76
CA VAL A 142 1.63 16.03 3.32
C VAL A 142 0.86 14.85 3.91
N TRP A 143 -0.18 15.13 4.70
CA TRP A 143 -1.07 14.10 5.23
C TRP A 143 -1.66 13.25 4.09
N GLN A 144 -2.19 13.91 3.06
CA GLN A 144 -2.83 13.23 1.95
C GLN A 144 -1.83 12.41 1.13
N ALA A 145 -0.65 12.94 0.86
CA ALA A 145 0.43 12.22 0.19
C ALA A 145 0.87 11.00 1.00
N THR A 146 1.04 11.15 2.31
CA THR A 146 1.41 10.07 3.23
C THR A 146 0.35 8.97 3.23
N ARG A 147 -0.93 9.36 3.33
CA ARG A 147 -2.05 8.41 3.27
C ARG A 147 -2.05 7.63 1.96
N VAL A 148 -1.86 8.30 0.82
CA VAL A 148 -1.77 7.62 -0.48
C VAL A 148 -0.59 6.66 -0.48
N MET A 149 0.60 7.08 -0.03
CA MET A 149 1.78 6.20 0.04
C MET A 149 1.53 4.95 0.90
N VAL A 150 0.89 5.09 2.06
CA VAL A 150 0.51 3.95 2.91
C VAL A 150 -0.44 3.02 2.16
N CYS A 151 -1.48 3.55 1.50
CA CYS A 151 -2.39 2.72 0.71
C CYS A 151 -1.67 1.99 -0.43
N ILE A 152 -0.69 2.62 -1.08
CA ILE A 152 0.15 1.99 -2.11
C ILE A 152 0.94 0.82 -1.51
N LEU A 153 1.61 1.05 -0.38
CA LEU A 153 2.41 0.04 0.29
C LEU A 153 1.55 -1.13 0.79
N ASP A 154 0.40 -0.86 1.38
CA ASP A 154 -0.56 -1.88 1.82
C ASP A 154 -1.04 -2.71 0.63
N SER A 155 -1.41 -2.05 -0.48
CA SER A 155 -1.83 -2.76 -1.71
C SER A 155 -0.72 -3.68 -2.24
N ILE A 156 0.54 -3.24 -2.17
CA ILE A 156 1.69 -4.04 -2.55
C ILE A 156 1.86 -5.23 -1.59
N LEU A 157 1.76 -4.99 -0.28
CA LEU A 157 1.88 -6.02 0.76
C LEU A 157 0.78 -7.08 0.66
N GLU A 158 -0.45 -6.71 0.33
CA GLU A 158 -1.57 -7.65 0.14
C GLU A 158 -1.33 -8.62 -1.02
N GLN A 159 -0.52 -8.24 -2.01
CA GLN A 159 -0.19 -9.06 -3.17
C GLN A 159 0.95 -10.04 -2.89
N ARG A 160 1.52 -10.01 -1.67
CA ARG A 160 2.60 -10.88 -1.27
C ARG A 160 2.04 -12.28 -0.93
N PRO A 161 2.45 -13.34 -1.64
CA PRO A 161 2.07 -14.69 -1.24
C PRO A 161 2.64 -15.01 0.14
N ALA A 162 1.91 -15.80 0.94
CA ALA A 162 2.42 -16.29 2.21
C ALA A 162 3.57 -17.28 1.95
N VAL A 163 4.80 -16.80 2.11
CA VAL A 163 6.02 -17.61 1.98
C VAL A 163 6.76 -17.59 3.31
N ALA A 164 7.48 -18.68 3.63
CA ALA A 164 8.37 -18.73 4.79
C ALA A 164 9.31 -17.52 4.83
N ASP A 165 9.58 -16.97 6.02
CA ASP A 165 10.38 -15.76 6.23
C ASP A 165 11.76 -15.81 5.58
N SER A 166 12.35 -17.00 5.45
CA SER A 166 13.64 -17.19 4.78
C SER A 166 13.60 -17.01 3.25
N MET A 167 12.41 -17.13 2.63
CA MET A 167 12.20 -17.02 1.19
C MET A 167 11.61 -15.67 0.76
N GLN A 168 11.16 -14.88 1.73
CA GLN A 168 10.47 -13.62 1.55
C GLN A 168 11.21 -12.60 0.68
N ASN A 169 12.55 -12.54 0.79
CA ASN A 169 13.39 -11.63 0.00
C ASN A 169 13.84 -12.24 -1.35
N ARG A 170 13.70 -13.56 -1.52
CA ARG A 170 14.22 -14.28 -2.70
C ARG A 170 13.16 -14.47 -3.78
N MET A 171 11.90 -14.62 -3.39
CA MET A 171 10.82 -14.94 -4.32
C MET A 171 10.12 -13.72 -4.90
N TRP A 172 10.45 -12.52 -4.42
CA TRP A 172 9.65 -11.33 -4.72
C TRP A 172 10.51 -10.13 -5.11
N ALA A 173 11.12 -10.20 -6.29
CA ALA A 173 11.61 -9.01 -6.97
C ALA A 173 10.39 -8.28 -7.56
N PHE A 174 10.04 -7.15 -6.95
CA PHE A 174 8.91 -6.34 -7.40
C PHE A 174 9.41 -5.30 -8.41
N ASN A 175 9.02 -5.45 -9.68
CA ASN A 175 9.36 -4.48 -10.71
C ASN A 175 8.37 -3.29 -10.69
N TRP A 176 8.76 -2.17 -11.30
CA TRP A 176 7.91 -0.98 -11.39
C TRP A 176 6.58 -1.26 -12.11
N GLU A 177 6.56 -2.21 -13.04
CA GLU A 177 5.33 -2.66 -13.71
C GLU A 177 4.35 -3.34 -12.73
N GLY A 178 4.88 -4.15 -11.82
CA GLY A 178 4.13 -4.78 -10.75
C GLY A 178 3.50 -3.74 -9.84
N VAL A 179 4.25 -2.71 -9.48
CA VAL A 179 3.73 -1.55 -8.71
C VAL A 179 2.53 -0.95 -9.43
N LEU A 180 2.69 -0.56 -10.70
CA LEU A 180 1.59 0.02 -11.45
C LEU A 180 0.41 -0.94 -11.56
N ARG A 181 0.63 -2.24 -11.79
CA ARG A 181 -0.46 -3.22 -11.91
C ARG A 181 -1.27 -3.35 -10.61
N VAL A 182 -0.59 -3.35 -9.47
CA VAL A 182 -1.24 -3.40 -8.16
C VAL A 182 -2.06 -2.14 -7.92
N LEU A 183 -1.50 -0.97 -8.21
CA LEU A 183 -2.19 0.32 -8.11
C LEU A 183 -3.43 0.39 -9.00
N ILE A 184 -3.29 -0.07 -10.24
CA ILE A 184 -4.37 -0.18 -11.21
C ILE A 184 -5.48 -1.10 -10.69
N SER A 185 -5.11 -2.23 -10.07
CA SER A 185 -6.08 -3.22 -9.57
C SER A 185 -6.79 -2.74 -8.30
N GLY A 186 -6.10 -1.98 -7.45
CA GLY A 186 -6.67 -1.37 -6.25
C GLY A 186 -7.56 -0.16 -6.52
N MET A 187 -7.64 0.33 -7.77
CA MET A 187 -8.43 1.49 -8.18
C MET A 187 -8.17 2.79 -7.39
N THR A 188 -7.01 2.91 -6.75
CA THR A 188 -6.71 4.06 -5.87
C THR A 188 -6.28 5.31 -6.62
N LEU A 189 -5.98 5.18 -7.92
CA LEU A 189 -5.38 6.25 -8.72
C LEU A 189 -6.13 6.49 -10.03
N ASP A 190 -6.22 7.77 -10.40
CA ASP A 190 -6.79 8.21 -11.67
C ASP A 190 -5.97 7.66 -12.85
N ARG A 191 -6.67 7.26 -13.92
CA ARG A 191 -6.08 6.74 -15.15
C ARG A 191 -5.08 7.70 -15.77
N THR A 192 -5.32 9.01 -15.65
CA THR A 192 -4.39 10.02 -16.19
C THR A 192 -3.04 9.98 -15.48
N VAL A 193 -3.05 9.82 -14.15
CA VAL A 193 -1.86 9.71 -13.29
C VAL A 193 -1.11 8.43 -13.62
N VAL A 194 -1.81 7.31 -13.73
CA VAL A 194 -1.19 6.02 -14.09
C VAL A 194 -0.58 6.08 -15.49
N SER A 195 -1.26 6.68 -16.46
CA SER A 195 -0.74 6.84 -17.83
C SER A 195 0.51 7.71 -17.86
N ALA A 196 0.53 8.80 -17.09
CA ALA A 196 1.70 9.68 -16.99
C ALA A 196 2.88 8.95 -16.31
N ALA A 197 2.62 8.21 -15.23
CA ALA A 197 3.61 7.39 -14.55
C ALA A 197 4.16 6.30 -15.47
N ASN A 198 3.31 5.58 -16.21
CA ASN A 198 3.73 4.57 -17.19
C ASN A 198 4.62 5.18 -18.27
N LYS A 199 4.24 6.33 -18.83
CA LYS A 199 5.05 7.03 -19.85
C LYS A 199 6.44 7.39 -19.31
N ARG A 200 6.50 7.95 -18.09
CA ARG A 200 7.78 8.35 -17.46
C ARG A 200 8.64 7.13 -17.13
N LEU A 201 8.07 6.11 -16.49
CA LEU A 201 8.79 4.88 -16.12
C LEU A 201 9.25 4.10 -17.34
N SER A 202 8.43 4.02 -18.39
CA SER A 202 8.81 3.39 -19.65
C SER A 202 9.95 4.12 -20.35
N SER A 203 10.04 5.44 -20.20
CA SER A 203 11.16 6.22 -20.73
C SER A 203 12.48 5.95 -20.01
N ILE A 204 12.43 5.60 -18.71
CA ILE A 204 13.62 5.37 -17.88
C ILE A 204 14.05 3.91 -17.95
N TYR A 205 13.09 2.99 -17.82
CA TYR A 205 13.34 1.55 -17.66
C TYR A 205 13.03 0.73 -18.93
N GLY A 206 12.49 1.35 -19.99
CA GLY A 206 12.10 0.70 -21.23
C GLY A 206 10.59 0.42 -21.34
N SER A 207 10.09 0.30 -22.57
CA SER A 207 8.67 0.09 -22.86
C SER A 207 8.18 -1.26 -22.34
N SER A 208 7.05 -1.27 -21.63
CA SER A 208 6.40 -2.49 -21.17
C SER A 208 5.03 -2.71 -21.79
N LYS A 209 4.81 -3.88 -22.38
CA LYS A 209 3.49 -4.29 -22.90
C LYS A 209 2.50 -4.65 -21.79
N THR A 210 2.98 -4.94 -20.58
CA THR A 210 2.12 -5.50 -19.52
C THR A 210 1.20 -4.44 -18.91
N VAL A 211 1.66 -3.18 -18.87
CA VAL A 211 0.91 -2.05 -18.31
C VAL A 211 -0.23 -1.61 -19.24
N ASP A 212 -0.04 -1.71 -20.55
CA ASP A 212 -1.08 -1.32 -21.54
C ASP A 212 -2.35 -2.17 -21.41
N ILE A 213 -2.20 -3.46 -21.13
CA ILE A 213 -3.31 -4.38 -20.86
C ILE A 213 -4.06 -3.95 -19.58
N ALA A 214 -3.32 -3.54 -18.54
CA ALA A 214 -3.90 -3.09 -17.28
C ALA A 214 -4.64 -1.75 -17.44
N LEU A 215 -4.09 -0.80 -18.21
CA LEU A 215 -4.74 0.47 -18.53
C LEU A 215 -6.05 0.29 -19.31
N SER A 216 -6.09 -0.69 -20.23
CA SER A 216 -7.31 -1.04 -20.96
C SER A 216 -8.39 -1.60 -20.03
N ARG A 217 -8.00 -2.40 -19.02
CA ARG A 217 -8.93 -2.89 -18.00
C ARG A 217 -9.51 -1.76 -17.16
N ILE A 218 -8.72 -0.77 -16.75
CA ILE A 218 -9.22 0.42 -16.05
C ILE A 218 -10.27 1.13 -16.89
N GLY A 219 -9.98 1.39 -18.17
CA GLY A 219 -10.94 2.08 -19.04
C GLY A 219 -12.28 1.33 -19.14
N CYS A 220 -12.25 0.00 -19.17
CA CYS A 220 -13.47 -0.80 -19.12
C CYS A 220 -14.20 -0.70 -17.78
N ILE A 221 -13.47 -0.69 -16.66
CA ILE A 221 -14.07 -0.56 -15.32
C ILE A 221 -14.66 0.83 -15.14
N GLU A 222 -13.94 1.89 -15.50
CA GLU A 222 -14.40 3.29 -15.45
C GLU A 222 -15.69 3.46 -16.26
N SER A 223 -15.70 2.98 -17.51
CA SER A 223 -16.89 2.99 -18.35
C SER A 223 -18.08 2.29 -17.66
N ARG A 224 -17.85 1.12 -17.05
CA ARG A 224 -18.90 0.39 -16.32
C ARG A 224 -19.35 1.15 -15.07
N THR A 225 -18.45 1.75 -14.31
CA THR A 225 -18.80 2.55 -13.14
C THR A 225 -19.59 3.80 -13.53
N SER A 226 -19.27 4.44 -14.66
CA SER A 226 -20.05 5.55 -15.19
C SER A 226 -21.45 5.10 -15.61
N THR A 227 -21.58 3.97 -16.31
CA THR A 227 -22.91 3.44 -16.65
C THR A 227 -23.72 3.04 -15.42
N LEU A 228 -23.06 2.52 -14.38
CA LEU A 228 -23.71 2.17 -13.12
C LEU A 228 -24.13 3.43 -12.37
N ALA A 229 -23.29 4.47 -12.32
CA ALA A 229 -23.63 5.77 -11.74
C ALA A 229 -24.82 6.40 -12.46
N GLU A 230 -24.86 6.37 -13.79
CA GLU A 230 -26.01 6.85 -14.58
C GLU A 230 -27.30 6.06 -14.29
N LEU A 231 -27.19 4.75 -14.09
CA LEU A 231 -28.33 3.92 -13.67
C LEU A 231 -28.75 4.20 -12.22
N SER A 232 -27.80 4.43 -11.32
CA SER A 232 -28.07 4.79 -9.92
C SER A 232 -28.79 6.12 -9.86
N GLU A 233 -28.33 7.13 -10.58
CA GLU A 233 -28.97 8.46 -10.60
C GLU A 233 -30.43 8.39 -11.09
N LYS A 234 -30.73 7.50 -12.05
CA LYS A 234 -32.11 7.24 -12.49
C LYS A 234 -32.98 6.52 -11.45
N HIS A 235 -32.37 5.89 -10.45
CA HIS A 235 -33.04 5.03 -9.48
C HIS A 235 -32.89 5.48 -8.01
N ASP A 236 -32.08 6.49 -7.73
CA ASP A 236 -31.86 7.00 -6.37
C ASP A 236 -33.16 7.58 -5.78
N ASP A 237 -34.03 8.15 -6.61
CA ASP A 237 -35.39 8.56 -6.19
C ASP A 237 -36.34 7.37 -5.99
N ALA A 238 -36.09 6.24 -6.66
CA ALA A 238 -36.92 5.05 -6.59
C ALA A 238 -36.55 4.14 -5.40
N PHE A 239 -35.35 4.25 -4.85
CA PHE A 239 -34.87 3.41 -3.75
C PHE A 239 -35.55 3.72 -2.41
N LEU A 240 -36.00 4.96 -2.22
CA LEU A 240 -36.81 5.37 -1.07
C LEU A 240 -38.29 4.98 -1.21
N LEU A 241 -38.74 4.70 -2.44
CA LEU A 241 -40.05 4.12 -2.68
C LEU A 241 -39.92 2.61 -2.52
N GLN A 242 -40.24 2.13 -1.32
CA GLN A 242 -40.35 0.71 -1.01
C GLN A 242 -41.01 0.00 -2.20
N PRO A 243 -40.32 -0.94 -2.89
CA PRO A 243 -40.87 -1.55 -4.09
C PRO A 243 -42.23 -2.09 -3.70
N THR A 244 -43.29 -1.57 -4.32
CA THR A 244 -44.64 -2.05 -4.07
C THR A 244 -44.59 -3.53 -4.34
N VAL A 245 -44.57 -4.32 -3.26
CA VAL A 245 -44.46 -5.77 -3.35
C VAL A 245 -45.66 -6.14 -4.17
N ARG A 246 -45.44 -6.47 -5.44
CA ARG A 246 -46.48 -7.00 -6.32
C ARG A 246 -46.80 -8.35 -5.69
N MET A 247 -47.74 -8.33 -4.75
CA MET A 247 -48.35 -9.48 -4.13
C MET A 247 -48.69 -10.40 -5.27
N ARG A 248 -47.88 -11.46 -5.43
CA ARG A 248 -48.10 -12.46 -6.47
C ARG A 248 -49.49 -12.98 -6.19
N ARG A 249 -50.44 -12.64 -7.07
CA ARG A 249 -51.81 -13.09 -6.95
C ARG A 249 -51.75 -14.61 -6.80
N PRO A 250 -52.36 -15.19 -5.76
CA PRO A 250 -52.28 -16.62 -5.52
C PRO A 250 -52.73 -17.35 -6.79
N PRO A 251 -52.04 -18.44 -7.17
CA PRO A 251 -52.34 -19.16 -8.40
C PRO A 251 -53.82 -19.57 -8.40
N LYS A 252 -54.58 -19.12 -9.41
CA LYS A 252 -55.98 -19.53 -9.60
C LYS A 252 -56.01 -21.05 -9.70
N LYS A 253 -56.64 -21.71 -8.73
CA LYS A 253 -56.87 -23.17 -8.74
C LYS A 253 -57.51 -23.55 -10.08
N ARG A 254 -56.77 -24.25 -10.94
CA ARG A 254 -57.31 -24.83 -12.18
C ARG A 254 -58.40 -25.81 -11.77
N ARG A 255 -59.65 -25.47 -12.09
CA ARG A 255 -60.82 -26.33 -11.93
C ARG A 255 -60.60 -27.56 -12.82
N ARG A 256 -60.35 -28.72 -12.21
CA ARG A 256 -60.27 -30.01 -12.92
C ARG A 256 -61.61 -30.23 -13.62
N VAL A 257 -61.59 -30.21 -14.95
CA VAL A 257 -62.71 -30.69 -15.76
C VAL A 257 -62.61 -32.21 -15.75
N MET A 258 -63.59 -32.88 -15.14
CA MET A 258 -63.71 -34.34 -15.21
C MET A 258 -64.14 -34.70 -16.63
N SER A 259 -63.22 -35.23 -17.42
CA SER A 259 -63.53 -35.92 -18.66
C SER A 259 -64.20 -37.25 -18.32
N LYS A 260 -65.47 -37.37 -18.69
CA LYS A 260 -66.27 -38.60 -18.60
C LYS A 260 -65.75 -39.54 -19.69
N ALA A 261 -65.09 -40.63 -19.30
CA ALA A 261 -64.71 -41.69 -20.24
C ALA A 261 -65.97 -42.46 -20.65
N ILE A 262 -66.30 -42.40 -21.94
CA ILE A 262 -67.29 -43.25 -22.59
C ILE A 262 -66.56 -44.56 -22.89
N ILE A 263 -66.97 -45.64 -22.23
CA ILE A 263 -66.49 -47.00 -22.49
C ILE A 263 -67.41 -47.54 -23.59
N GLU A 264 -66.91 -47.54 -24.83
CA GLU A 264 -67.51 -48.33 -25.91
C GLU A 264 -67.19 -49.80 -25.65
N THR A 265 -68.25 -50.60 -25.67
CA THR A 265 -68.22 -52.05 -25.51
C THR A 265 -68.39 -52.63 -26.90
N ASP A 266 -67.30 -53.09 -27.50
CA ASP A 266 -67.36 -53.88 -28.73
C ASP A 266 -67.50 -55.36 -28.35
N THR A 267 -68.69 -55.86 -28.63
CA THR A 267 -69.03 -57.27 -28.81
C THR A 267 -68.63 -57.70 -30.22
N GLU A 268 -67.76 -58.69 -30.34
CA GLU A 268 -67.85 -59.82 -31.29
C GLU A 268 -66.82 -60.90 -30.95
#